data_AF-A0A8X8WY05-F1
#
_entry.id   AF-A0A8X8WY05-F1
#
_cell.length_a   1.000
_cell.length_b   1.000
_cell.length_c   1.000
_cell.angle_alpha   90.00
_cell.angle_beta   90.00
_cell.angle_gamma   90.00
#
_symmetry.space_group_name_H-M   'P 1'
#
loop_
_entity.id
_entity.type
_entity.pdbx_description
1 polymer ?
#
loop_
_entity_poly.entity_id
_entity_poly.type
_entity_poly.pdbx_seq_one_letter_code
_entity_poly.pdbx_strand_id
1 'polypeptide(L)'
;MMMKRSRDCTGNGDGDEASAVANFLMLLSAAAAAHGSSGDRLLAGEDSSRIFTCKTCDRQFSSFQALGGHRASHKKPRLGDGEPPSPPKPKTHECGICGQEFPLGQALGGHMRKHRAAVVDQNHHEAAAAAPLPIFPVVKKPNGRMSAESMARQATRLIASLSSRLLRPNQLNQLRNFGSPPPPPAVFVDKNTRILCQGITGKNGTFHTEQAIEYGTKMVGGVTPKKGGTEHLGLPVFNTVAEAKAETKANASVIYVPPPFAAKAIMEALEAELDLVVCITEGIPQHDMVRVKAALNQQSRTRLIGPNCPGIIKPGECKIGIMPGYIHKPGRIGIVSRSGTLTYEAVFQTTAVGLGQSTCVGIGGDPFNGTNFVDCMEKFLVDPQTEGIVLIGEIGGTAEEDAAALIKASGTQKPIVAFIAGLTAPPGRRMGHAGAIVSGGKGTAQDKIKTLREAGVTVVESPAKIGTAMLEVFKQRGLV
;
A
#
# COMPACT_ATOMS: atom_id res chain seq x y z
N MET A 1 32.71 -31.18 -54.36
CA MET A 1 34.04 -30.54 -54.26
C MET A 1 33.90 -29.07 -54.66
N MET A 2 34.48 -28.14 -53.89
CA MET A 2 34.73 -26.72 -54.21
C MET A 2 33.58 -25.69 -54.30
N MET A 3 33.47 -24.93 -53.19
CA MET A 3 33.43 -23.46 -53.01
C MET A 3 33.21 -22.48 -54.19
N LYS A 4 32.38 -21.45 -53.90
CA LYS A 4 32.59 -20.00 -54.16
C LYS A 4 31.63 -19.21 -53.24
N ARG A 5 32.05 -18.59 -52.12
CA ARG A 5 32.71 -17.28 -51.87
C ARG A 5 31.88 -16.01 -52.19
N SER A 6 31.69 -15.21 -51.13
CA SER A 6 31.57 -13.73 -51.03
C SER A 6 30.17 -13.10 -51.19
N ARG A 7 29.74 -12.07 -50.45
CA ARG A 7 30.29 -11.27 -49.33
C ARG A 7 29.17 -10.37 -48.72
N ASP A 8 29.33 -10.11 -47.42
CA ASP A 8 28.94 -8.94 -46.60
C ASP A 8 27.49 -8.46 -46.49
N CYS A 9 26.93 -8.56 -45.27
CA CYS A 9 26.23 -7.47 -44.56
C CYS A 9 26.17 -7.81 -43.05
N THR A 10 26.77 -6.95 -42.24
CA THR A 10 26.76 -6.90 -40.77
C THR A 10 25.37 -6.53 -40.22
N GLY A 11 24.91 -7.21 -39.16
CA GLY A 11 23.69 -6.88 -38.44
C GLY A 11 23.88 -7.00 -36.93
N ASN A 12 24.30 -5.91 -36.30
CA ASN A 12 24.21 -5.69 -34.86
C ASN A 12 22.74 -5.66 -34.44
N GLY A 13 22.39 -6.45 -33.42
CA GLY A 13 21.16 -6.29 -32.67
C GLY A 13 21.41 -5.32 -31.53
N ASP A 14 20.85 -4.12 -31.63
CA ASP A 14 20.69 -3.16 -30.54
C ASP A 14 19.57 -2.18 -30.94
N GLY A 15 18.69 -1.84 -30.00
CA GLY A 15 17.91 -0.59 -30.08
C GLY A 15 16.39 -0.71 -30.06
N ASP A 16 15.82 -1.35 -29.02
CA ASP A 16 14.40 -1.21 -28.66
C ASP A 16 14.22 -0.63 -27.23
N GLU A 17 15.08 0.33 -26.86
CA GLU A 17 14.95 1.09 -25.60
C GLU A 17 14.90 2.63 -25.79
N ALA A 18 14.55 3.14 -26.98
CA ALA A 18 14.53 4.59 -27.24
C ALA A 18 13.11 5.23 -27.31
N SER A 19 12.02 4.45 -27.27
CA SER A 19 10.66 4.99 -27.47
C SER A 19 9.86 5.23 -26.16
N ALA A 20 10.32 4.68 -25.02
CA ALA A 20 9.67 4.93 -23.73
C ALA A 20 10.17 6.19 -23.01
N VAL A 21 11.34 6.73 -23.40
CA VAL A 21 11.96 7.92 -22.80
C VAL A 21 11.43 9.22 -23.42
N ALA A 22 10.92 9.19 -24.66
CA ALA A 22 10.45 10.37 -25.37
C ALA A 22 9.08 10.90 -24.87
N ASN A 23 8.26 10.07 -24.22
CA ASN A 23 7.00 10.53 -23.60
C ASN A 23 7.18 11.15 -22.21
N PHE A 24 8.37 11.02 -21.60
CA PHE A 24 8.67 11.63 -20.30
C PHE A 24 9.30 13.03 -20.43
N LEU A 25 9.80 13.39 -21.60
CA LEU A 25 10.44 14.68 -21.88
C LEU A 25 9.50 15.78 -22.42
N MET A 26 8.25 15.46 -22.74
CA MET A 26 7.25 16.44 -23.21
C MET A 26 6.41 17.08 -22.10
N LEU A 27 6.63 16.70 -20.83
CA LEU A 27 5.95 17.28 -19.66
C LEU A 27 6.86 18.17 -18.78
N LEU A 28 8.12 18.36 -19.16
CA LEU A 28 9.09 19.21 -18.44
C LEU A 28 9.49 20.49 -19.18
N SER A 29 8.97 20.76 -20.37
CA SER A 29 9.27 21.97 -21.14
C SER A 29 8.24 23.10 -21.01
N ALA A 30 7.21 22.96 -20.17
CA ALA A 30 6.15 23.96 -20.01
C ALA A 30 6.25 24.81 -18.72
N ALA A 31 7.43 24.91 -18.10
CA ALA A 31 7.64 25.76 -16.92
C ALA A 31 8.91 26.65 -16.98
N ALA A 32 9.59 26.73 -18.13
CA ALA A 32 10.82 27.50 -18.28
C ALA A 32 10.82 28.35 -19.56
N ALA A 33 9.98 29.39 -19.61
CA ALA A 33 10.16 30.54 -20.50
C ALA A 33 9.18 31.67 -20.13
N ALA A 34 9.42 32.34 -19.01
CA ALA A 34 8.80 33.63 -18.71
C ALA A 34 9.91 34.58 -18.24
N HIS A 35 10.60 35.23 -19.18
CA HIS A 35 11.26 36.54 -19.01
C HIS A 35 11.81 37.04 -20.37
N GLY A 36 11.36 38.22 -20.81
CA GLY A 36 12.26 39.26 -21.34
C GLY A 36 12.59 39.36 -22.84
N SER A 37 11.78 40.17 -23.53
CA SER A 37 12.11 41.20 -24.55
C SER A 37 12.65 40.89 -25.96
N SER A 38 11.85 41.37 -26.93
CA SER A 38 12.17 42.19 -28.13
C SER A 38 12.85 41.59 -29.37
N GLY A 39 12.14 41.67 -30.51
CA GLY A 39 12.71 41.56 -31.86
C GLY A 39 11.67 41.18 -32.91
N ASP A 40 11.39 42.07 -33.86
CA ASP A 40 10.20 42.15 -34.72
C ASP A 40 10.33 41.38 -36.07
N ARG A 41 9.16 41.01 -36.63
CA ARG A 41 8.78 40.85 -38.07
C ARG A 41 8.98 39.57 -38.93
N LEU A 42 7.85 39.25 -39.61
CA LEU A 42 7.63 38.63 -40.96
C LEU A 42 7.71 37.08 -41.01
N LEU A 43 6.74 36.27 -41.46
CA LEU A 43 5.63 36.38 -42.42
C LEU A 43 4.47 35.43 -42.05
N ALA A 44 3.26 35.79 -42.46
CA ALA A 44 2.06 34.95 -42.39
C ALA A 44 1.85 34.14 -43.68
N GLY A 45 1.34 32.90 -43.53
CA GLY A 45 0.51 32.20 -44.50
C GLY A 45 1.18 31.13 -45.38
N GLU A 46 0.84 29.86 -45.16
CA GLU A 46 0.32 28.94 -46.21
C GLU A 46 -0.08 27.59 -45.57
N ASP A 47 -1.40 27.34 -45.55
CA ASP A 47 -2.03 26.08 -45.15
C ASP A 47 -1.92 25.08 -46.31
N SER A 48 -0.99 24.11 -46.19
CA SER A 48 -0.88 23.00 -47.14
C SER A 48 -1.76 21.85 -46.66
N SER A 49 -2.88 21.67 -47.36
CA SER A 49 -3.86 20.60 -47.20
C SER A 49 -3.22 19.21 -47.39
N ARG A 50 -2.76 18.62 -46.28
CA ARG A 50 -2.24 17.25 -46.30
C ARG A 50 -3.38 16.27 -46.62
N ILE A 51 -3.29 15.63 -47.78
CA ILE A 51 -4.22 14.58 -48.21
C ILE A 51 -3.73 13.23 -47.66
N PHE A 52 -4.61 12.51 -46.97
CA PHE A 52 -4.34 11.23 -46.33
C PHE A 52 -4.99 10.08 -47.10
N THR A 53 -4.20 9.09 -47.53
CA THR A 53 -4.69 7.99 -48.40
C THR A 53 -4.85 6.68 -47.64
N CYS A 54 -5.96 5.98 -47.83
CA CYS A 54 -6.19 4.66 -47.24
C CYS A 54 -5.42 3.58 -48.00
N LYS A 55 -4.41 2.96 -47.36
CA LYS A 55 -3.59 1.89 -47.97
C LYS A 55 -4.35 0.60 -48.36
N THR A 56 -5.65 0.50 -48.07
CA THR A 56 -6.46 -0.69 -48.35
C THR A 56 -7.34 -0.53 -49.60
N CYS A 57 -7.68 0.70 -49.99
CA CYS A 57 -8.54 0.97 -51.15
C CYS A 57 -8.21 2.28 -51.88
N ASP A 58 -7.10 2.91 -51.51
CA ASP A 58 -6.51 4.12 -52.09
C ASP A 58 -7.39 5.39 -52.11
N ARG A 59 -8.48 5.39 -51.34
CA ARG A 59 -9.30 6.60 -51.13
C ARG A 59 -8.55 7.67 -50.33
N GLN A 60 -8.67 8.91 -50.77
CA GLN A 60 -8.03 10.09 -50.20
C GLN A 60 -8.97 10.87 -49.26
N PHE A 61 -8.43 11.41 -48.17
CA PHE A 61 -9.17 12.12 -47.12
C PHE A 61 -8.43 13.40 -46.73
N SER A 62 -9.17 14.47 -46.46
CA SER A 62 -8.60 15.77 -46.07
C SER A 62 -8.14 15.85 -44.62
N SER A 63 -8.42 14.83 -43.78
CA SER A 63 -7.95 14.77 -42.41
C SER A 63 -7.67 13.34 -41.93
N PHE A 64 -6.76 13.22 -40.98
CA PHE A 64 -6.40 11.92 -40.39
C PHE A 64 -7.57 11.30 -39.60
N GLN A 65 -8.45 12.12 -39.03
CA GLN A 65 -9.65 11.66 -38.33
C GLN A 65 -10.66 11.01 -39.29
N ALA A 66 -10.85 11.58 -40.48
CA ALA A 66 -11.70 11.00 -41.53
C ALA A 66 -11.13 9.68 -42.06
N LEU A 67 -9.80 9.61 -42.27
CA LEU A 67 -9.13 8.35 -42.63
C LEU A 67 -9.29 7.29 -41.54
N GLY A 68 -9.18 7.68 -40.26
CA GLY A 68 -9.38 6.80 -39.11
C GLY A 68 -10.76 6.16 -39.08
N GLY A 69 -11.81 6.95 -39.31
CA GLY A 69 -13.19 6.46 -39.44
C GLY A 69 -13.38 5.49 -40.61
N HIS A 70 -12.76 5.79 -41.76
CA HIS A 70 -12.83 4.93 -42.94
C HIS A 70 -12.10 3.58 -42.76
N ARG A 71 -10.95 3.53 -42.07
CA ARG A 71 -10.21 2.27 -41.85
C ARG A 71 -11.00 1.25 -41.05
N ALA A 72 -11.95 1.69 -40.22
CA ALA A 72 -12.83 0.80 -39.48
C ALA A 72 -13.81 0.02 -40.39
N SER A 73 -14.14 0.52 -41.58
CA SER A 73 -15.07 -0.16 -42.50
C SER A 73 -14.46 -1.38 -43.20
N HIS A 74 -13.14 -1.49 -43.23
CA HIS A 74 -12.44 -2.67 -43.78
C HIS A 74 -12.38 -3.85 -42.80
N LYS A 75 -12.92 -3.70 -41.58
CA LYS A 75 -12.88 -4.72 -40.54
C LYS A 75 -14.20 -5.51 -40.49
N LYS A 76 -14.42 -6.36 -41.49
CA LYS A 76 -15.35 -7.53 -41.41
C LYS A 76 -14.66 -8.78 -42.00
N PRO A 77 -14.83 -9.98 -41.42
CA PRO A 77 -14.17 -11.19 -41.91
C PRO A 77 -14.87 -11.73 -43.17
N ARG A 78 -14.08 -12.23 -44.13
CA ARG A 78 -14.59 -12.92 -45.33
C ARG A 78 -15.01 -14.36 -44.97
N LEU A 79 -16.21 -14.75 -45.38
CA LEU A 79 -16.67 -16.13 -45.48
C LEU A 79 -16.11 -16.73 -46.79
N GLY A 80 -15.61 -17.96 -46.73
CA GLY A 80 -15.16 -18.73 -47.90
C GLY A 80 -16.10 -19.92 -48.15
N ASP A 81 -16.28 -20.24 -49.44
CA ASP A 81 -17.15 -21.28 -49.99
C ASP A 81 -16.59 -22.71 -49.81
N GLY A 82 -17.46 -23.68 -49.48
CA GLY A 82 -17.17 -25.12 -49.51
C GLY A 82 -18.08 -25.99 -48.62
N GLU A 83 -19.07 -26.66 -49.23
CA GLU A 83 -19.99 -27.73 -48.76
C GLU A 83 -20.83 -27.52 -47.46
N PRO A 84 -22.10 -28.01 -47.44
CA PRO A 84 -23.05 -27.64 -46.39
C PRO A 84 -22.74 -28.35 -45.07
N PRO A 85 -22.46 -27.62 -43.97
CA PRO A 85 -22.40 -28.24 -42.66
C PRO A 85 -23.84 -28.49 -42.16
N SER A 86 -24.02 -29.67 -41.54
CA SER A 86 -25.21 -30.02 -40.78
C SER A 86 -25.59 -28.92 -39.78
N PRO A 87 -26.89 -28.71 -39.48
CA PRO A 87 -27.33 -27.57 -38.69
C PRO A 87 -26.64 -27.56 -37.32
N PRO A 88 -26.15 -26.39 -36.85
CA PRO A 88 -25.46 -26.31 -35.58
C PRO A 88 -26.43 -26.70 -34.46
N LYS A 89 -26.04 -27.70 -33.66
CA LYS A 89 -26.79 -28.08 -32.46
C LYS A 89 -26.98 -26.83 -31.59
N PRO A 90 -28.23 -26.48 -31.20
CA PRO A 90 -28.46 -25.32 -30.36
C PRO A 90 -27.68 -25.49 -29.05
N LYS A 91 -26.93 -24.45 -28.64
CA LYS A 91 -26.22 -24.45 -27.36
C LYS A 91 -27.25 -24.53 -26.23
N THR A 92 -27.40 -25.71 -25.64
CA THR A 92 -28.23 -25.92 -24.45
C THR A 92 -27.43 -25.54 -23.21
N HIS A 93 -28.14 -25.09 -22.17
CA HIS A 93 -27.61 -24.76 -20.86
C HIS A 93 -28.19 -25.74 -19.84
N GLU A 94 -27.34 -26.50 -19.16
CA GLU A 94 -27.75 -27.52 -18.19
C GLU A 94 -27.86 -26.94 -16.77
N CYS A 95 -28.89 -27.36 -16.04
CA CYS A 95 -29.05 -27.05 -14.62
C CYS A 95 -28.18 -27.97 -13.76
N GLY A 96 -27.15 -27.43 -13.11
CA GLY A 96 -26.24 -28.20 -12.26
C GLY A 96 -26.85 -28.80 -10.97
N ILE A 97 -28.14 -28.63 -10.71
CA ILE A 97 -28.85 -29.23 -9.55
C ILE A 97 -29.65 -30.48 -9.96
N CYS A 98 -30.31 -30.46 -11.12
CA CYS A 98 -31.18 -31.58 -11.55
C CYS A 98 -30.87 -32.11 -12.95
N GLY A 99 -29.86 -31.58 -13.64
CA GLY A 99 -29.43 -32.03 -14.97
C GLY A 99 -30.37 -31.68 -16.12
N GLN A 100 -31.42 -30.88 -15.92
CA GLN A 100 -32.31 -30.48 -17.01
C GLN A 100 -31.62 -29.50 -17.96
N GLU A 101 -31.73 -29.77 -19.27
CA GLU A 101 -31.19 -28.91 -20.32
C GLU A 101 -32.21 -27.86 -20.79
N PHE A 102 -31.75 -26.62 -20.96
CA PHE A 102 -32.57 -25.49 -21.40
C PHE A 102 -31.98 -24.86 -22.66
N PRO A 103 -32.82 -24.53 -23.66
CA PRO A 103 -32.33 -23.93 -24.91
C PRO A 103 -31.89 -22.47 -24.77
N LEU A 104 -32.22 -21.80 -23.67
CA LEU A 104 -31.91 -20.39 -23.42
C LEU A 104 -31.52 -20.17 -21.94
N GLY A 105 -30.50 -19.35 -21.71
CA GLY A 105 -30.03 -19.01 -20.35
C GLY A 105 -31.10 -18.34 -19.47
N GLN A 106 -32.07 -17.60 -20.05
CA GLN A 106 -33.21 -17.05 -19.31
C GLN A 106 -34.16 -18.14 -18.80
N ALA A 107 -34.36 -19.23 -19.56
CA ALA A 107 -35.18 -20.35 -19.12
C ALA A 107 -34.50 -21.12 -17.98
N LEU A 108 -33.17 -21.30 -18.06
CA LEU A 108 -32.38 -21.82 -16.94
C LEU A 108 -32.50 -20.91 -15.70
N GLY A 109 -32.37 -19.60 -15.86
CA GLY A 109 -32.52 -18.63 -14.76
C GLY A 109 -33.91 -18.66 -14.12
N GLY A 110 -34.96 -18.90 -14.92
CA GLY A 110 -36.33 -19.12 -14.42
C GLY A 110 -36.49 -20.44 -13.67
N HIS A 111 -35.89 -21.52 -14.19
CA HIS A 111 -35.91 -22.83 -13.57
C HIS A 111 -35.12 -22.87 -12.24
N MET A 112 -33.97 -22.20 -12.16
CA MET A 112 -33.15 -22.11 -10.94
C MET A 112 -33.91 -21.49 -9.75
N ARG A 113 -34.93 -20.67 -9.99
CA ARG A 113 -35.79 -20.14 -8.92
C ARG A 113 -36.65 -21.22 -8.26
N LYS A 114 -36.98 -22.32 -8.94
CA LYS A 114 -37.73 -23.46 -8.35
C LYS A 114 -36.87 -24.26 -7.38
N HIS A 115 -35.58 -24.45 -7.68
CA HIS A 115 -34.63 -25.06 -6.72
C HIS A 115 -34.43 -24.18 -5.49
N ARG A 116 -34.48 -22.86 -5.65
CA ARG A 116 -34.38 -21.92 -4.53
C ARG A 116 -35.56 -21.99 -3.56
N ALA A 117 -36.76 -22.38 -4.04
CA ALA A 117 -37.93 -22.60 -3.20
C ALA A 117 -37.89 -23.97 -2.49
N ALA A 118 -37.34 -25.00 -3.14
CA ALA A 118 -37.23 -26.35 -2.57
C ALA A 118 -36.20 -26.47 -1.43
N VAL A 119 -35.17 -25.60 -1.40
CA VAL A 119 -34.16 -25.56 -0.33
C VAL A 119 -34.67 -24.83 0.93
N VAL A 120 -35.79 -24.10 0.84
CA VAL A 120 -36.39 -23.41 1.99
C VAL A 120 -37.36 -24.32 2.75
N ASP A 121 -37.96 -25.33 2.09
CA ASP A 121 -38.94 -26.23 2.71
C ASP A 121 -38.30 -27.41 3.48
N GLN A 122 -37.02 -27.74 3.22
CA GLN A 122 -36.31 -28.79 3.96
C GLN A 122 -35.80 -28.35 5.35
N ASN A 123 -35.86 -27.06 5.68
CA ASN A 123 -35.43 -26.53 6.98
C ASN A 123 -36.57 -26.35 8.01
N HIS A 124 -37.79 -26.81 7.70
CA HIS A 124 -38.96 -26.63 8.57
C HIS A 124 -39.54 -27.93 9.16
N HIS A 125 -38.88 -29.08 9.03
CA HIS A 125 -39.37 -30.36 9.58
C HIS A 125 -38.45 -31.08 10.59
N GLU A 126 -37.49 -30.39 11.20
CA GLU A 126 -36.85 -30.85 12.44
C GLU A 126 -36.64 -29.69 13.42
N ALA A 127 -37.72 -29.28 14.07
CA ALA A 127 -37.68 -28.41 15.24
C ALA A 127 -38.81 -28.76 16.21
N ALA A 128 -38.70 -29.91 16.88
CA ALA A 128 -39.44 -30.19 18.11
C ALA A 128 -38.68 -31.22 18.95
N ALA A 129 -38.53 -30.90 20.25
CA ALA A 129 -37.95 -31.69 21.35
C ALA A 129 -36.44 -31.48 21.64
N ALA A 130 -36.12 -30.41 22.39
CA ALA A 130 -34.87 -30.28 23.14
C ALA A 130 -35.14 -30.60 24.63
N ALA A 131 -34.41 -31.60 25.16
CA ALA A 131 -34.37 -31.96 26.57
C ALA A 131 -33.39 -31.04 27.37
N PRO A 132 -33.56 -30.87 28.70
CA PRO A 132 -32.75 -29.94 29.48
C PRO A 132 -31.34 -30.49 29.80
N LEU A 133 -30.35 -29.60 29.78
CA LEU A 133 -28.95 -29.88 30.12
C LEU A 133 -28.72 -29.92 31.64
N PRO A 134 -27.74 -30.69 32.14
CA PRO A 134 -27.51 -30.87 33.58
C PRO A 134 -26.75 -29.70 34.22
N ILE A 135 -27.07 -29.47 35.49
CA ILE A 135 -26.45 -28.52 36.42
C ILE A 135 -25.16 -29.11 36.97
N PHE A 136 -24.03 -28.39 36.86
CA PHE A 136 -22.78 -28.73 37.55
C PHE A 136 -22.77 -28.16 38.98
N PRO A 137 -22.25 -28.90 39.99
CA PRO A 137 -22.27 -28.46 41.37
C PRO A 137 -21.21 -27.40 41.69
N VAL A 138 -21.62 -26.43 42.50
CA VAL A 138 -20.78 -25.37 43.10
C VAL A 138 -19.90 -25.96 44.20
N VAL A 139 -18.57 -25.83 44.06
CA VAL A 139 -17.60 -26.15 45.12
C VAL A 139 -17.26 -24.89 45.90
N LYS A 140 -17.41 -24.98 47.24
CA LYS A 140 -17.10 -23.92 48.21
C LYS A 140 -15.59 -23.69 48.37
N LYS A 141 -15.19 -22.42 48.52
CA LYS A 141 -13.84 -21.96 48.90
C LYS A 141 -13.49 -22.38 50.35
N PRO A 142 -12.21 -22.66 50.64
CA PRO A 142 -11.64 -22.46 51.97
C PRO A 142 -10.88 -21.12 52.07
N ASN A 143 -10.98 -20.51 53.24
CA ASN A 143 -10.25 -19.31 53.67
C ASN A 143 -8.76 -19.61 53.94
N GLY A 144 -7.85 -18.70 53.55
CA GLY A 144 -6.52 -18.63 54.19
C GLY A 144 -5.36 -18.07 53.35
N ARG A 145 -5.10 -16.76 53.53
CA ARG A 145 -3.79 -16.06 53.65
C ARG A 145 -2.82 -15.88 52.45
N MET A 146 -2.43 -14.59 52.37
CA MET A 146 -1.24 -13.92 51.82
C MET A 146 -1.20 -13.53 50.33
N SER A 147 -1.05 -12.22 50.08
CA SER A 147 -0.97 -11.60 48.76
C SER A 147 0.45 -11.64 48.19
N ALA A 148 0.51 -11.84 46.87
CA ALA A 148 1.73 -11.88 46.04
C ALA A 148 2.57 -10.58 46.07
N GLU A 149 2.04 -9.49 46.62
CA GLU A 149 2.74 -8.22 46.78
C GLU A 149 3.80 -8.21 47.90
N SER A 150 3.77 -9.17 48.83
CA SER A 150 4.78 -9.26 49.90
C SER A 150 6.05 -10.02 49.49
N MET A 151 5.96 -10.93 48.52
CA MET A 151 7.13 -11.69 48.03
C MET A 151 8.03 -10.87 47.10
N ALA A 152 7.45 -9.96 46.30
CA ALA A 152 8.23 -9.08 45.42
C ALA A 152 9.09 -8.07 46.22
N ARG A 153 8.64 -7.62 47.40
CA ARG A 153 9.37 -6.63 48.23
C ARG A 153 10.51 -7.24 49.05
N GLN A 154 10.51 -8.56 49.29
CA GLN A 154 11.61 -9.24 49.98
C GLN A 154 12.77 -9.60 49.03
N ALA A 155 12.50 -9.86 47.75
CA ALA A 155 13.54 -10.14 46.77
C ALA A 155 14.41 -8.91 46.43
N THR A 156 13.83 -7.70 46.41
CA THR A 156 14.58 -6.47 46.10
C THR A 156 15.52 -6.03 47.24
N ARG A 157 15.21 -6.38 48.50
CA ARG A 157 16.04 -6.03 49.66
C ARG A 157 17.28 -6.90 49.83
N LEU A 158 17.28 -8.12 49.27
CA LEU A 158 18.43 -9.04 49.32
C LEU A 158 19.48 -8.74 48.25
N ILE A 159 19.10 -8.15 47.11
CA ILE A 159 20.03 -7.75 46.04
C ILE A 159 20.72 -6.41 46.39
N ALA A 160 20.04 -5.52 47.12
CA ALA A 160 20.57 -4.23 47.53
C ALA A 160 21.63 -4.31 48.65
N SER A 161 21.70 -5.40 49.42
CA SER A 161 22.67 -5.55 50.53
C SER A 161 24.00 -6.19 50.13
N LEU A 162 24.11 -6.74 48.91
CA LEU A 162 25.33 -7.39 48.41
C LEU A 162 26.19 -6.50 47.50
N SER A 163 25.65 -5.38 47.00
CA SER A 163 26.36 -4.47 46.09
C SER A 163 27.07 -3.29 46.77
N SER A 164 26.97 -3.15 48.09
CA SER A 164 27.52 -1.99 48.82
C SER A 164 28.91 -2.19 49.42
N ARG A 165 29.60 -3.32 49.16
CA ARG A 165 30.92 -3.62 49.77
C ARG A 165 32.11 -3.67 48.82
N LEU A 166 31.97 -3.34 47.53
CA LEU A 166 33.07 -3.53 46.57
C LEU A 166 33.46 -2.35 45.67
N LEU A 167 32.88 -1.15 45.81
CA LEU A 167 33.24 -0.04 44.91
C LEU A 167 33.46 1.29 45.66
N ARG A 168 34.62 1.91 45.39
CA ARG A 168 35.03 3.20 45.96
C ARG A 168 34.20 4.35 45.37
N PRO A 169 33.90 5.42 46.13
CA PRO A 169 32.96 6.48 45.72
C PRO A 169 33.35 7.24 44.43
N ASN A 170 34.64 7.26 44.07
CA ASN A 170 35.14 8.04 42.93
C ASN A 170 35.03 7.36 41.55
N GLN A 171 34.55 6.11 41.44
CA GLN A 171 34.27 5.48 40.14
C GLN A 171 32.78 5.54 39.73
N LEU A 172 31.89 5.94 40.64
CA LEU A 172 30.44 6.05 40.36
C LEU A 172 30.04 7.33 39.62
N ASN A 173 30.89 8.35 39.60
CA ASN A 173 30.63 9.61 38.89
C ASN A 173 31.04 9.60 37.41
N GLN A 174 31.79 8.59 36.94
CA GLN A 174 32.12 8.45 35.51
C GLN A 174 31.16 7.54 34.72
N LEU A 175 30.26 6.81 35.40
CA LEU A 175 29.31 5.88 34.76
C LEU A 175 27.89 6.47 34.57
N ARG A 176 27.68 7.76 34.84
CA ARG A 176 26.36 8.42 34.76
C ARG A 176 26.07 9.14 33.44
N ASN A 177 26.91 9.01 32.43
CA ASN A 177 26.70 9.61 31.11
C ASN A 177 26.31 8.61 30.01
N PHE A 178 25.74 7.46 30.36
CA PHE A 178 24.90 6.74 29.40
C PHE A 178 23.55 7.45 29.36
N GLY A 179 23.45 8.49 28.52
CA GLY A 179 22.17 9.09 28.18
C GLY A 179 21.23 7.98 27.75
N SER A 180 20.03 7.92 28.34
CA SER A 180 19.00 6.95 27.96
C SER A 180 18.84 6.97 26.43
N PRO A 181 18.65 5.82 25.78
CA PRO A 181 18.35 5.80 24.35
C PRO A 181 17.18 6.73 24.07
N PRO A 182 17.20 7.47 22.93
CA PRO A 182 16.13 8.38 22.60
C PRO A 182 14.79 7.64 22.63
N PRO A 183 13.70 8.28 23.11
CA PRO A 183 12.40 7.64 23.14
C PRO A 183 11.99 7.20 21.74
N PRO A 184 11.21 6.12 21.61
CA PRO A 184 10.75 5.66 20.30
C PRO A 184 9.93 6.76 19.60
N PRO A 185 9.97 6.85 18.26
CA PRO A 185 9.22 7.87 17.53
C PRO A 185 7.71 7.80 17.82
N ALA A 186 7.08 8.97 17.92
CA ALA A 186 5.64 9.08 18.17
C ALA A 186 4.81 8.39 17.07
N VAL A 187 5.21 8.51 15.80
CA VAL A 187 4.52 7.95 14.64
C VAL A 187 5.49 7.17 13.74
N PHE A 188 6.17 6.18 14.35
CA PHE A 188 7.09 5.21 13.75
C PHE A 188 8.46 5.72 13.28
N VAL A 189 8.56 6.95 12.74
CA VAL A 189 9.84 7.53 12.26
C VAL A 189 10.04 8.97 12.73
N ASP A 190 11.30 9.38 12.82
CA ASP A 190 11.77 10.73 13.14
C ASP A 190 13.15 11.00 12.51
N LYS A 191 13.70 12.21 12.72
CA LYS A 191 15.06 12.59 12.29
C LYS A 191 16.20 11.74 12.87
N ASN A 192 15.96 10.86 13.84
CA ASN A 192 16.97 10.01 14.48
C ASN A 192 16.95 8.57 13.94
N THR A 193 15.95 8.24 13.14
CA THR A 193 15.76 6.91 12.55
C THR A 193 16.90 6.59 11.58
N ARG A 194 17.62 5.50 11.80
CA ARG A 194 18.77 5.04 11.00
C ARG A 194 18.37 3.84 10.15
N ILE A 195 18.51 3.96 8.84
CA ILE A 195 17.83 3.07 7.89
C ILE A 195 18.81 2.26 7.06
N LEU A 196 18.54 0.96 6.96
CA LEU A 196 19.16 0.05 5.99
C LEU A 196 18.30 -0.11 4.74
N CYS A 197 18.93 -0.19 3.58
CA CYS A 197 18.26 -0.63 2.36
C CYS A 197 18.56 -2.11 2.07
N GLN A 198 17.56 -2.99 2.16
CA GLN A 198 17.66 -4.38 1.67
C GLN A 198 17.42 -4.40 0.17
N GLY A 199 18.39 -4.92 -0.59
CA GLY A 199 18.42 -4.80 -2.05
C GLY A 199 19.06 -3.49 -2.55
N ILE A 200 19.95 -2.87 -1.76
CA ILE A 200 20.54 -1.54 -2.06
C ILE A 200 21.21 -1.44 -3.42
N THR A 201 21.89 -2.50 -3.88
CA THR A 201 22.58 -2.49 -5.18
C THR A 201 21.68 -2.82 -6.37
N GLY A 202 20.38 -3.05 -6.14
CA GLY A 202 19.38 -3.19 -7.20
C GLY A 202 18.97 -1.82 -7.77
N LYS A 203 18.32 -1.82 -8.95
CA LYS A 203 17.90 -0.58 -9.64
C LYS A 203 17.06 0.34 -8.74
N ASN A 204 15.97 -0.18 -8.18
CA ASN A 204 15.08 0.60 -7.31
C ASN A 204 15.72 0.91 -5.95
N GLY A 205 16.49 -0.03 -5.39
CA GLY A 205 17.24 0.19 -4.14
C GLY A 205 18.23 1.34 -4.27
N THR A 206 18.95 1.42 -5.38
CA THR A 206 19.88 2.51 -5.71
C THR A 206 19.14 3.81 -5.83
N PHE A 207 18.18 3.89 -6.76
CA PHE A 207 17.46 5.11 -7.07
C PHE A 207 16.77 5.73 -5.84
N HIS A 208 16.06 4.91 -5.05
CA HIS A 208 15.34 5.44 -3.90
C HIS A 208 16.24 5.69 -2.68
N THR A 209 17.39 5.01 -2.54
CA THR A 209 18.36 5.33 -1.49
C THR A 209 19.04 6.67 -1.79
N GLU A 210 19.43 6.93 -3.03
CA GLU A 210 19.97 8.22 -3.46
C GLU A 210 18.99 9.35 -3.16
N GLN A 211 17.73 9.19 -3.58
CA GLN A 211 16.66 10.16 -3.32
C GLN A 211 16.33 10.32 -1.82
N ALA A 212 16.54 9.28 -1.00
CA ALA A 212 16.37 9.37 0.44
C ALA A 212 17.50 10.17 1.08
N ILE A 213 18.76 9.97 0.65
CA ILE A 213 19.92 10.75 1.10
C ILE A 213 19.73 12.22 0.72
N GLU A 214 19.32 12.52 -0.52
CA GLU A 214 19.04 13.89 -0.98
C GLU A 214 17.95 14.57 -0.15
N TYR A 215 16.94 13.81 0.29
CA TYR A 215 15.89 14.33 1.16
C TYR A 215 16.36 14.63 2.60
N GLY A 216 17.50 14.09 3.03
CA GLY A 216 18.02 14.19 4.39
C GLY A 216 17.72 12.99 5.29
N THR A 217 17.20 11.89 4.73
CA THR A 217 17.00 10.64 5.47
C THR A 217 18.36 10.05 5.88
N LYS A 218 18.48 9.59 7.13
CA LYS A 218 19.70 8.93 7.64
C LYS A 218 19.83 7.48 7.16
N MET A 219 20.19 7.32 5.89
CA MET A 219 20.61 6.04 5.34
C MET A 219 22.00 5.69 5.87
N VAL A 220 22.18 4.50 6.45
CA VAL A 220 23.43 4.11 7.14
C VAL A 220 24.13 2.90 6.52
N GLY A 221 23.50 2.26 5.53
CA GLY A 221 24.04 1.06 4.91
C GLY A 221 22.99 0.34 4.08
N GLY A 222 23.37 -0.79 3.51
CA GLY A 222 22.42 -1.67 2.88
C GLY A 222 22.86 -3.12 2.85
N VAL A 223 21.94 -3.99 2.47
CA VAL A 223 22.16 -5.43 2.42
C VAL A 223 22.02 -5.89 0.98
N THR A 224 23.04 -6.59 0.49
CA THR A 224 22.95 -7.39 -0.73
C THR A 224 23.81 -8.63 -0.52
N PRO A 225 23.19 -9.82 -0.38
CA PRO A 225 23.94 -11.06 -0.19
C PRO A 225 25.00 -11.25 -1.28
N LYS A 226 26.19 -11.71 -0.88
CA LYS A 226 27.40 -11.89 -1.72
C LYS A 226 28.11 -10.59 -2.11
N LYS A 227 27.67 -9.43 -1.60
CA LYS A 227 28.35 -8.13 -1.79
C LYS A 227 28.75 -7.48 -0.46
N GLY A 228 28.75 -8.22 0.64
CA GLY A 228 29.24 -7.68 1.92
C GLY A 228 30.70 -7.24 1.85
N GLY A 229 31.02 -6.11 2.48
CA GLY A 229 32.35 -5.50 2.48
C GLY A 229 32.60 -4.53 1.33
N THR A 230 31.66 -4.34 0.41
CA THR A 230 31.72 -3.30 -0.63
C THR A 230 31.02 -2.01 -0.18
N GLU A 231 31.13 -0.96 -0.98
CA GLU A 231 30.36 0.27 -0.82
C GLU A 231 29.40 0.50 -1.99
N HIS A 232 28.29 1.20 -1.73
CA HIS A 232 27.35 1.67 -2.75
C HIS A 232 26.73 3.00 -2.30
N LEU A 233 26.74 4.02 -3.15
CA LEU A 233 26.31 5.39 -2.79
C LEU A 233 27.05 5.98 -1.57
N GLY A 234 28.32 5.60 -1.38
CA GLY A 234 29.11 5.98 -0.21
C GLY A 234 28.65 5.36 1.11
N LEU A 235 27.82 4.31 1.06
CA LEU A 235 27.33 3.58 2.22
C LEU A 235 27.87 2.14 2.22
N PRO A 236 28.16 1.55 3.40
CA PRO A 236 28.64 0.18 3.50
C PRO A 236 27.55 -0.83 3.10
N VAL A 237 27.95 -1.87 2.37
CA VAL A 237 27.10 -3.00 1.99
C VAL A 237 27.47 -4.22 2.81
N PHE A 238 26.46 -4.89 3.35
CA PHE A 238 26.59 -6.08 4.19
C PHE A 238 25.95 -7.32 3.53
N ASN A 239 26.34 -8.51 3.98
CA ASN A 239 25.72 -9.74 3.51
C ASN A 239 24.39 -10.02 4.21
N THR A 240 24.26 -9.63 5.49
CA THR A 240 23.06 -9.88 6.30
C THR A 240 22.57 -8.62 7.02
N VAL A 241 21.28 -8.59 7.37
CA VAL A 241 20.69 -7.51 8.17
C VAL A 241 21.28 -7.49 9.58
N ALA A 242 21.59 -8.66 10.17
CA ALA A 242 22.17 -8.77 11.50
C ALA A 242 23.54 -8.09 11.59
N GLU A 243 24.44 -8.36 10.63
CA GLU A 243 25.74 -7.67 10.51
C GLU A 243 25.56 -6.16 10.35
N ALA A 244 24.70 -5.76 9.40
CA ALA A 244 24.45 -4.36 9.12
C ALA A 244 23.92 -3.61 10.35
N LYS A 245 22.98 -4.20 11.11
CA LYS A 245 22.44 -3.64 12.34
C LYS A 245 23.51 -3.54 13.42
N ALA A 246 24.34 -4.58 13.59
CA ALA A 246 25.39 -4.60 14.60
C ALA A 246 26.40 -3.47 14.39
N GLU A 247 26.81 -3.23 13.14
CA GLU A 247 27.79 -2.21 12.77
C GLU A 247 27.20 -0.80 12.79
N THR A 248 26.08 -0.60 12.09
CA THR A 248 25.52 0.74 11.84
C THR A 248 24.57 1.22 12.93
N LYS A 249 24.19 0.32 13.85
CA LYS A 249 23.12 0.51 14.83
C LYS A 249 21.79 0.90 14.18
N ALA A 250 21.54 0.51 12.92
CA ALA A 250 20.26 0.77 12.27
C ALA A 250 19.09 0.24 13.11
N ASN A 251 17.99 0.99 13.09
CA ASN A 251 16.76 0.59 13.77
C ASN A 251 15.57 0.46 12.81
N ALA A 252 15.73 0.85 11.54
CA ALA A 252 14.75 0.64 10.51
C ALA A 252 15.36 0.02 9.25
N SER A 253 14.52 -0.61 8.41
CA SER A 253 14.92 -1.06 7.08
C SER A 253 13.82 -0.83 6.04
N VAL A 254 14.23 -0.51 4.82
CA VAL A 254 13.38 -0.51 3.62
C VAL A 254 13.76 -1.67 2.70
N ILE A 255 12.76 -2.33 2.11
CA ILE A 255 12.94 -3.49 1.24
C ILE A 255 12.53 -3.13 -0.19
N TYR A 256 13.49 -3.22 -1.11
CA TYR A 256 13.31 -3.12 -2.57
C TYR A 256 13.64 -4.45 -3.28
N VAL A 257 13.56 -5.56 -2.54
CA VAL A 257 13.88 -6.91 -3.01
C VAL A 257 12.73 -7.44 -3.90
N PRO A 258 13.00 -8.13 -5.02
CA PRO A 258 11.96 -8.69 -5.88
C PRO A 258 10.98 -9.65 -5.18
N PRO A 259 9.75 -9.83 -5.71
CA PRO A 259 8.69 -10.56 -5.02
C PRO A 259 9.03 -11.98 -4.54
N PRO A 260 9.76 -12.82 -5.32
CA PRO A 260 10.11 -14.17 -4.88
C PRO A 260 10.97 -14.24 -3.62
N PHE A 261 11.64 -13.14 -3.25
CA PHE A 261 12.58 -13.10 -2.13
C PHE A 261 12.18 -12.11 -1.03
N ALA A 262 11.18 -11.27 -1.28
CA ALA A 262 10.80 -10.19 -0.38
C ALA A 262 10.27 -10.70 0.97
N ALA A 263 9.49 -11.79 0.99
CA ALA A 263 9.04 -12.39 2.25
C ALA A 263 10.22 -12.86 3.12
N LYS A 264 11.26 -13.44 2.51
CA LYS A 264 12.48 -13.84 3.23
C LYS A 264 13.24 -12.63 3.76
N ALA A 265 13.34 -11.55 2.98
CA ALA A 265 13.95 -10.29 3.43
C ALA A 265 13.18 -9.66 4.62
N ILE A 266 11.85 -9.76 4.62
CA ILE A 266 11.04 -9.34 5.78
C ILE A 266 11.39 -10.18 7.00
N MET A 267 11.41 -11.52 6.87
CA MET A 267 11.74 -12.42 7.97
C MET A 267 13.16 -12.19 8.52
N GLU A 268 14.14 -11.95 7.65
CA GLU A 268 15.52 -11.62 8.06
C GLU A 268 15.57 -10.34 8.92
N ALA A 269 14.81 -9.32 8.54
CA ALA A 269 14.71 -8.10 9.32
C ALA A 269 13.94 -8.25 10.64
N LEU A 270 12.95 -9.16 10.68
CA LEU A 270 12.28 -9.56 11.91
C LEU A 270 13.24 -10.26 12.87
N GLU A 271 14.00 -11.26 12.38
CA GLU A 271 14.99 -12.02 13.15
C GLU A 271 16.12 -11.14 13.67
N ALA A 272 16.52 -10.13 12.89
CA ALA A 272 17.47 -9.11 13.31
C ALA A 272 16.86 -8.09 14.29
N GLU A 273 15.58 -8.16 14.64
CA GLU A 273 14.90 -7.31 15.62
C GLU A 273 14.98 -5.80 15.31
N LEU A 274 14.81 -5.39 14.06
CA LEU A 274 14.68 -3.97 13.71
C LEU A 274 13.35 -3.41 14.22
N ASP A 275 13.32 -2.16 14.69
CA ASP A 275 12.10 -1.52 15.21
C ASP A 275 11.03 -1.42 14.12
N LEU A 276 11.45 -1.08 12.89
CA LEU A 276 10.58 -0.82 11.75
C LEU A 276 11.12 -1.44 10.47
N VAL A 277 10.25 -2.10 9.72
CA VAL A 277 10.51 -2.62 8.38
C VAL A 277 9.46 -2.04 7.42
N VAL A 278 9.88 -1.51 6.29
CA VAL A 278 9.01 -0.98 5.24
C VAL A 278 9.22 -1.78 3.97
N CYS A 279 8.23 -2.57 3.57
CA CYS A 279 8.31 -3.37 2.35
C CYS A 279 7.57 -2.70 1.21
N ILE A 280 8.31 -2.25 0.19
CA ILE A 280 7.73 -1.55 -0.97
C ILE A 280 7.22 -2.56 -2.01
N THR A 281 7.86 -3.71 -2.09
CA THR A 281 7.64 -4.73 -3.12
C THR A 281 6.17 -5.09 -3.28
N GLU A 282 5.65 -4.95 -4.50
CA GLU A 282 4.34 -5.45 -4.91
C GLU A 282 4.45 -6.87 -5.46
N GLY A 283 3.40 -7.69 -5.29
CA GLY A 283 3.31 -9.01 -5.93
C GLY A 283 3.91 -10.16 -5.13
N ILE A 284 4.14 -9.96 -3.82
CA ILE A 284 4.50 -11.06 -2.92
C ILE A 284 3.32 -12.05 -2.87
N PRO A 285 3.54 -13.38 -2.98
CA PRO A 285 2.47 -14.35 -2.84
C PRO A 285 1.73 -14.19 -1.51
N GLN A 286 0.40 -14.17 -1.55
CA GLN A 286 -0.42 -13.97 -0.34
C GLN A 286 -0.12 -15.02 0.75
N HIS A 287 0.14 -16.26 0.34
CA HIS A 287 0.52 -17.34 1.25
C HIS A 287 1.81 -17.05 2.03
N ASP A 288 2.77 -16.37 1.41
CA ASP A 288 4.00 -15.96 2.10
C ASP A 288 3.72 -14.84 3.09
N MET A 289 2.85 -13.90 2.74
CA MET A 289 2.44 -12.84 3.67
C MET A 289 1.61 -13.35 4.84
N VAL A 290 0.86 -14.45 4.70
CA VAL A 290 0.20 -15.12 5.84
C VAL A 290 1.26 -15.66 6.82
N ARG A 291 2.34 -16.27 6.34
CA ARG A 291 3.46 -16.74 7.19
C ARG A 291 4.16 -15.57 7.90
N VAL A 292 4.45 -14.50 7.16
CA VAL A 292 5.02 -13.27 7.71
C VAL A 292 4.11 -12.68 8.79
N LYS A 293 2.79 -12.61 8.54
CA LYS A 293 1.82 -12.10 9.50
C LYS A 293 1.76 -12.95 10.77
N ALA A 294 1.81 -14.29 10.62
CA ALA A 294 1.86 -15.19 11.77
C ALA A 294 3.12 -14.94 12.62
N ALA A 295 4.29 -14.77 12.00
CA ALA A 295 5.52 -14.44 12.70
C ALA A 295 5.46 -13.07 13.39
N LEU A 296 4.92 -12.05 12.70
CA LEU A 296 4.71 -10.72 13.29
C LEU A 296 3.85 -10.76 14.55
N ASN A 297 2.81 -11.60 14.57
CA ASN A 297 1.90 -11.72 15.71
C ASN A 297 2.51 -12.47 16.91
N GLN A 298 3.67 -13.11 16.75
CA GLN A 298 4.36 -13.87 17.81
C GLN A 298 5.46 -13.06 18.51
N GLN A 299 5.64 -11.81 18.13
CA GLN A 299 6.69 -10.92 18.64
C GLN A 299 6.16 -9.49 18.77
N SER A 300 6.88 -8.62 19.49
CA SER A 300 6.47 -7.24 19.76
C SER A 300 7.53 -6.20 19.38
N ARG A 301 8.65 -6.63 18.82
CA ARG A 301 9.83 -5.82 18.56
C ARG A 301 9.78 -5.08 17.23
N THR A 302 9.39 -5.79 16.18
CA THR A 302 9.43 -5.34 14.79
C THR A 302 8.04 -5.00 14.31
N ARG A 303 7.86 -3.76 13.81
CA ARG A 303 6.68 -3.35 13.06
C ARG A 303 6.96 -3.43 11.56
N LEU A 304 6.03 -3.98 10.78
CA LEU A 304 6.09 -3.99 9.31
C LEU A 304 5.06 -3.03 8.72
N ILE A 305 5.47 -2.13 7.83
CA ILE A 305 4.59 -1.36 6.93
C ILE A 305 4.66 -1.96 5.53
N GLY A 306 3.51 -2.16 4.88
CA GLY A 306 3.40 -2.88 3.61
C GLY A 306 3.19 -4.40 3.79
N PRO A 307 3.36 -5.20 2.72
CA PRO A 307 4.00 -4.87 1.44
C PRO A 307 3.12 -4.04 0.49
N ASN A 308 3.54 -3.90 -0.78
CA ASN A 308 2.80 -3.18 -1.82
C ASN A 308 2.38 -1.78 -1.37
N CYS A 309 3.33 -1.00 -0.88
CA CYS A 309 3.05 0.29 -0.26
C CYS A 309 4.06 1.36 -0.72
N PRO A 310 3.68 2.65 -0.66
CA PRO A 310 4.62 3.74 -0.97
C PRO A 310 5.64 3.99 0.15
N GLY A 311 5.39 3.45 1.36
CA GLY A 311 6.20 3.63 2.56
C GLY A 311 5.65 4.66 3.54
N ILE A 312 6.54 5.29 4.30
CA ILE A 312 6.23 6.26 5.35
C ILE A 312 7.10 7.53 5.21
N ILE A 313 6.53 8.69 5.51
CA ILE A 313 7.23 9.96 5.52
C ILE A 313 6.77 10.83 6.70
N LYS A 314 7.74 11.33 7.46
CA LYS A 314 7.59 12.46 8.37
C LYS A 314 8.24 13.67 7.69
N PRO A 315 7.45 14.62 7.14
CA PRO A 315 7.98 15.67 6.27
C PRO A 315 9.08 16.48 6.97
N GLY A 316 10.18 16.72 6.26
CA GLY A 316 11.34 17.47 6.75
C GLY A 316 12.25 16.69 7.72
N GLU A 317 11.90 15.45 8.08
CA GLU A 317 12.69 14.65 9.03
C GLU A 317 13.15 13.32 8.47
N CYS A 318 12.24 12.53 7.92
CA CYS A 318 12.55 11.17 7.50
C CYS A 318 11.58 10.68 6.43
N LYS A 319 12.13 10.17 5.33
CA LYS A 319 11.38 9.55 4.23
C LYS A 319 11.91 8.14 3.98
N ILE A 320 11.03 7.15 4.16
CA ILE A 320 11.30 5.74 3.86
C ILE A 320 10.30 5.26 2.80
N GLY A 321 10.74 5.15 1.55
CA GLY A 321 9.91 4.63 0.46
C GLY A 321 10.02 5.44 -0.84
N ILE A 322 8.94 5.45 -1.61
CA ILE A 322 8.96 5.90 -3.02
C ILE A 322 8.17 7.18 -3.29
N MET A 323 7.56 7.78 -2.26
CA MET A 323 6.77 9.01 -2.38
C MET A 323 7.61 10.22 -2.79
N PRO A 324 7.11 11.16 -3.60
CA PRO A 324 7.84 12.39 -3.91
C PRO A 324 7.97 13.28 -2.67
N GLY A 325 9.18 13.58 -2.22
CA GLY A 325 9.40 14.35 -0.98
C GLY A 325 8.93 15.80 -1.08
N TYR A 326 9.10 16.43 -2.25
CA TYR A 326 8.90 17.86 -2.47
C TYR A 326 7.43 18.34 -2.37
N ILE A 327 6.44 17.44 -2.49
CA ILE A 327 5.02 17.81 -2.34
C ILE A 327 4.58 17.89 -0.87
N HIS A 328 5.38 17.33 0.04
CA HIS A 328 5.08 17.28 1.46
C HIS A 328 5.59 18.53 2.16
N LYS A 329 4.84 19.02 3.16
CA LYS A 329 5.28 20.10 4.05
C LYS A 329 5.01 19.72 5.50
N PRO A 330 5.93 19.96 6.44
CA PRO A 330 5.65 19.77 7.87
C PRO A 330 4.37 20.51 8.27
N GLY A 331 3.49 19.84 8.99
CA GLY A 331 2.20 20.39 9.39
C GLY A 331 1.46 19.50 10.38
N ARG A 332 0.13 19.57 10.33
CA ARG A 332 -0.76 19.10 11.42
C ARG A 332 -1.59 17.87 11.05
N ILE A 333 -1.56 17.41 9.80
CA ILE A 333 -2.45 16.33 9.32
C ILE A 333 -1.72 14.99 9.25
N GLY A 334 -2.20 14.01 10.02
CA GLY A 334 -1.79 12.61 9.90
C GLY A 334 -2.52 11.97 8.72
N ILE A 335 -1.82 11.27 7.83
CA ILE A 335 -2.45 10.61 6.67
C ILE A 335 -2.17 9.11 6.73
N VAL A 336 -3.21 8.28 6.68
CA VAL A 336 -3.08 6.84 6.50
C VAL A 336 -3.85 6.39 5.26
N SER A 337 -3.22 5.58 4.41
CA SER A 337 -3.77 5.22 3.11
C SER A 337 -3.38 3.84 2.62
N ARG A 338 -4.30 3.17 1.92
CA ARG A 338 -4.02 1.94 1.14
C ARG A 338 -3.43 2.22 -0.24
N SER A 339 -3.52 3.46 -0.74
CA SER A 339 -3.14 3.84 -2.11
C SER A 339 -2.07 4.94 -2.13
N GLY A 340 -0.98 4.71 -2.87
CA GLY A 340 0.10 5.69 -3.03
C GLY A 340 -0.34 6.97 -3.71
N THR A 341 -0.91 6.89 -4.91
CA THR A 341 -1.30 8.07 -5.70
C THR A 341 -2.40 8.90 -5.03
N LEU A 342 -3.39 8.25 -4.40
CA LEU A 342 -4.40 8.98 -3.63
C LEU A 342 -3.82 9.65 -2.37
N THR A 343 -2.75 9.09 -1.80
CA THR A 343 -2.00 9.77 -0.72
C THR A 343 -1.39 11.07 -1.25
N TYR A 344 -0.81 11.04 -2.46
CA TYR A 344 -0.17 12.23 -3.04
C TYR A 344 -1.19 13.33 -3.35
N GLU A 345 -2.39 12.96 -3.77
CA GLU A 345 -3.52 13.89 -3.91
C GLU A 345 -3.89 14.55 -2.58
N ALA A 346 -4.05 13.76 -1.51
CA ALA A 346 -4.37 14.31 -0.19
C ALA A 346 -3.23 15.18 0.37
N VAL A 347 -1.98 14.79 0.17
CA VAL A 347 -0.79 15.58 0.52
C VAL A 347 -0.81 16.91 -0.22
N PHE A 348 -0.98 16.89 -1.54
CA PHE A 348 -1.03 18.11 -2.35
C PHE A 348 -2.15 19.04 -1.87
N GLN A 349 -3.36 18.51 -1.68
CA GLN A 349 -4.51 19.31 -1.26
C GLN A 349 -4.34 19.89 0.15
N THR A 350 -3.83 19.11 1.12
CA THR A 350 -3.59 19.59 2.50
C THR A 350 -2.43 20.60 2.58
N THR A 351 -1.40 20.44 1.74
CA THR A 351 -0.34 21.44 1.56
C THR A 351 -0.89 22.73 0.95
N ALA A 352 -1.73 22.64 -0.09
CA ALA A 352 -2.28 23.79 -0.80
C ALA A 352 -3.18 24.67 0.09
N VAL A 353 -3.90 24.07 1.05
CA VAL A 353 -4.71 24.80 2.03
C VAL A 353 -3.94 25.21 3.28
N GLY A 354 -2.62 25.03 3.31
CA GLY A 354 -1.75 25.49 4.40
C GLY A 354 -1.75 24.64 5.67
N LEU A 355 -2.33 23.43 5.64
CA LEU A 355 -2.37 22.56 6.82
C LEU A 355 -1.12 21.67 6.96
N GLY A 356 -0.50 21.30 5.83
CA GLY A 356 0.65 20.38 5.78
C GLY A 356 0.37 19.01 6.41
N GLN A 357 1.41 18.21 6.63
CA GLN A 357 1.29 16.85 7.16
C GLN A 357 2.21 16.63 8.37
N SER A 358 1.71 15.93 9.39
CA SER A 358 2.51 15.49 10.53
C SER A 358 3.33 14.25 10.13
N THR A 359 2.66 13.17 9.75
CA THR A 359 3.24 11.95 9.20
C THR A 359 2.26 11.32 8.21
N CYS A 360 2.75 10.80 7.08
CA CYS A 360 1.97 10.04 6.11
C CYS A 360 2.43 8.58 6.08
N VAL A 361 1.49 7.65 6.23
CA VAL A 361 1.73 6.20 6.24
C VAL A 361 0.93 5.54 5.13
N GLY A 362 1.61 5.03 4.12
CA GLY A 362 1.01 4.12 3.14
C GLY A 362 1.06 2.69 3.68
N ILE A 363 -0.07 2.14 4.11
CA ILE A 363 -0.15 0.77 4.66
C ILE A 363 -0.13 -0.32 3.58
N GLY A 364 -0.43 0.06 2.34
CA GLY A 364 -0.34 -0.79 1.15
C GLY A 364 -1.67 -1.39 0.70
N GLY A 365 -1.68 -1.90 -0.54
CA GLY A 365 -2.86 -2.43 -1.23
C GLY A 365 -3.06 -3.94 -1.09
N ASP A 366 -2.17 -4.64 -0.40
CA ASP A 366 -2.24 -6.10 -0.24
C ASP A 366 -3.17 -6.52 0.91
N PRO A 367 -3.84 -7.68 0.80
CA PRO A 367 -4.84 -8.13 1.79
C PRO A 367 -4.22 -8.56 3.13
N PHE A 368 -2.94 -8.93 3.14
CA PHE A 368 -2.21 -9.31 4.36
C PHE A 368 -0.97 -8.42 4.48
N ASN A 369 -1.03 -7.46 5.38
CA ASN A 369 0.03 -6.48 5.62
C ASN A 369 0.41 -6.41 7.11
N GLY A 370 1.52 -5.75 7.40
CA GLY A 370 2.04 -5.64 8.76
C GLY A 370 1.42 -4.54 9.62
N THR A 371 0.79 -3.55 8.99
CA THR A 371 0.18 -2.36 9.62
C THR A 371 -1.17 -2.09 8.98
N ASN A 372 -2.21 -1.85 9.78
CA ASN A 372 -3.54 -1.47 9.29
C ASN A 372 -3.93 -0.04 9.73
N PHE A 373 -5.17 0.38 9.43
CA PHE A 373 -5.67 1.68 9.86
C PHE A 373 -5.65 1.86 11.38
N VAL A 374 -6.08 0.85 12.15
CA VAL A 374 -6.11 0.88 13.61
C VAL A 374 -4.73 1.20 14.18
N ASP A 375 -3.68 0.50 13.71
CA ASP A 375 -2.30 0.73 14.14
C ASP A 375 -1.84 2.18 13.93
N CYS A 376 -2.17 2.78 12.78
CA CYS A 376 -1.82 4.19 12.50
C CYS A 376 -2.66 5.17 13.33
N MET A 377 -3.96 4.90 13.46
CA MET A 377 -4.88 5.72 14.23
C MET A 377 -4.45 5.79 15.69
N GLU A 378 -4.08 4.68 16.33
CA GLU A 378 -3.58 4.67 17.71
C GLU A 378 -2.39 5.63 17.91
N LYS A 379 -1.47 5.70 16.94
CA LYS A 379 -0.35 6.65 16.97
C LYS A 379 -0.79 8.09 16.75
N PHE A 380 -1.63 8.34 15.74
CA PHE A 380 -2.11 9.68 15.43
C PHE A 380 -2.96 10.28 16.54
N LEU A 381 -3.74 9.47 17.25
CA LEU A 381 -4.61 9.94 18.33
C LEU A 381 -3.81 10.48 19.52
N VAL A 382 -2.65 9.90 19.81
CA VAL A 382 -1.79 10.33 20.93
C VAL A 382 -0.68 11.29 20.51
N ASP A 383 -0.38 11.41 19.21
CA ASP A 383 0.63 12.34 18.70
C ASP A 383 0.15 13.80 18.79
N PRO A 384 0.83 14.67 19.57
CA PRO A 384 0.43 16.07 19.70
C PRO A 384 0.62 16.89 18.42
N GLN A 385 1.51 16.47 17.51
CA GLN A 385 1.68 17.15 16.22
C GLN A 385 0.50 16.87 15.27
N THR A 386 -0.13 15.71 15.41
CA THR A 386 -1.28 15.33 14.61
C THR A 386 -2.55 15.91 15.21
N GLU A 387 -3.15 16.88 14.55
CA GLU A 387 -4.37 17.56 15.01
C GLU A 387 -5.60 17.21 14.18
N GLY A 388 -5.39 16.74 12.95
CA GLY A 388 -6.42 16.19 12.08
C GLY A 388 -5.92 14.93 11.37
N ILE A 389 -6.83 14.04 10.97
CA ILE A 389 -6.46 12.77 10.36
C ILE A 389 -7.19 12.58 9.03
N VAL A 390 -6.47 12.20 7.99
CA VAL A 390 -7.02 11.76 6.72
C VAL A 390 -6.88 10.24 6.60
N LEU A 391 -8.01 9.57 6.35
CA LEU A 391 -8.08 8.13 6.10
C LEU A 391 -8.48 7.87 4.64
N ILE A 392 -7.62 7.18 3.88
CA ILE A 392 -7.91 6.82 2.48
C ILE A 392 -8.01 5.31 2.36
N GLY A 393 -9.25 4.84 2.25
CA GLY A 393 -9.58 3.44 2.08
C GLY A 393 -9.99 3.09 0.65
N GLU A 394 -10.28 1.83 0.45
CA GLU A 394 -10.77 1.28 -0.82
C GLU A 394 -11.65 0.05 -0.55
N ILE A 395 -12.21 -0.56 -1.59
CA ILE A 395 -12.96 -1.81 -1.46
C ILE A 395 -12.10 -2.97 -0.93
N GLY A 396 -12.78 -3.98 -0.39
CA GLY A 396 -12.18 -5.21 0.11
C GLY A 396 -11.73 -5.14 1.57
N GLY A 397 -11.79 -6.28 2.26
CA GLY A 397 -11.49 -6.39 3.70
C GLY A 397 -12.48 -5.61 4.59
N THR A 398 -12.13 -5.49 5.88
CA THR A 398 -12.93 -4.78 6.91
C THR A 398 -12.13 -3.72 7.68
N ALA A 399 -10.92 -3.39 7.21
CA ALA A 399 -9.98 -2.57 7.99
C ALA A 399 -10.51 -1.14 8.25
N GLU A 400 -11.29 -0.59 7.32
CA GLU A 400 -11.95 0.71 7.46
C GLU A 400 -13.06 0.67 8.53
N GLU A 401 -13.80 -0.44 8.61
CA GLU A 401 -14.82 -0.69 9.63
C GLU A 401 -14.20 -0.87 11.02
N ASP A 402 -13.07 -1.58 11.11
CA ASP A 402 -12.30 -1.71 12.36
C ASP A 402 -11.77 -0.36 12.84
N ALA A 403 -11.31 0.49 11.91
CA ALA A 403 -10.90 1.86 12.21
C ALA A 403 -12.08 2.70 12.73
N ALA A 404 -13.26 2.56 12.14
CA ALA A 404 -14.47 3.24 12.59
C ALA A 404 -14.86 2.81 14.02
N ALA A 405 -14.70 1.54 14.36
CA ALA A 405 -14.93 1.03 15.71
C ALA A 405 -13.95 1.65 16.72
N LEU A 406 -12.66 1.72 16.39
CA LEU A 406 -11.65 2.39 17.22
C LEU A 406 -11.97 3.88 17.40
N ILE A 407 -12.35 4.58 16.32
CA ILE A 407 -12.69 6.02 16.37
C ILE A 407 -13.81 6.26 17.38
N LYS A 408 -14.90 5.49 17.31
CA LYS A 408 -16.01 5.57 18.27
C LYS A 408 -15.54 5.29 19.70
N ALA A 409 -14.77 4.22 19.90
CA ALA A 409 -14.29 3.82 21.22
C ALA A 409 -13.31 4.81 21.85
N SER A 410 -12.52 5.52 21.02
CA SER A 410 -11.51 6.45 21.49
C SER A 410 -12.08 7.75 22.09
N GLY A 411 -13.30 8.13 21.73
CA GLY A 411 -13.88 9.42 22.11
C GLY A 411 -13.08 10.64 21.60
N THR A 412 -12.26 10.46 20.57
CA THR A 412 -11.37 11.51 20.06
C THR A 412 -12.12 12.75 19.58
N GLN A 413 -11.53 13.91 19.80
CA GLN A 413 -11.99 15.19 19.28
C GLN A 413 -11.17 15.70 18.09
N LYS A 414 -10.18 14.94 17.63
CA LYS A 414 -9.42 15.28 16.41
C LYS A 414 -10.34 15.12 15.20
N PRO A 415 -10.44 16.13 14.30
CA PRO A 415 -11.10 15.99 13.01
C PRO A 415 -10.60 14.79 12.21
N ILE A 416 -11.52 14.02 11.62
CA ILE A 416 -11.19 12.92 10.72
C ILE A 416 -11.95 13.11 9.41
N VAL A 417 -11.22 13.14 8.29
CA VAL A 417 -11.78 13.14 6.94
C VAL A 417 -11.40 11.84 6.25
N ALA A 418 -12.33 11.24 5.51
CA ALA A 418 -12.05 10.02 4.77
C ALA A 418 -12.52 10.05 3.32
N PHE A 419 -11.84 9.29 2.47
CA PHE A 419 -12.27 8.96 1.11
C PHE A 419 -12.16 7.44 0.91
N ILE A 420 -13.21 6.84 0.34
CA ILE A 420 -13.24 5.40 0.05
C ILE A 420 -13.33 5.20 -1.47
N ALA A 421 -12.27 4.64 -2.06
CA ALA A 421 -12.24 4.32 -3.47
C ALA A 421 -13.07 3.06 -3.81
N GLY A 422 -13.53 2.96 -5.06
CA GLY A 422 -14.18 1.75 -5.59
C GLY A 422 -15.70 1.73 -5.52
N LEU A 423 -16.37 2.89 -5.37
CA LEU A 423 -17.83 3.00 -5.39
C LEU A 423 -18.48 2.39 -6.66
N THR A 424 -17.77 2.47 -7.78
CA THR A 424 -18.20 1.96 -9.10
C THR A 424 -17.50 0.64 -9.48
N ALA A 425 -16.82 -0.01 -8.55
CA ALA A 425 -16.10 -1.24 -8.83
C ALA A 425 -17.07 -2.41 -9.09
N PRO A 426 -16.88 -3.20 -10.17
CA PRO A 426 -17.70 -4.38 -10.41
C PRO A 426 -17.41 -5.47 -9.36
N PRO A 427 -18.44 -6.22 -8.89
CA PRO A 427 -18.25 -7.33 -7.96
C PRO A 427 -17.34 -8.44 -8.50
N GLY A 428 -16.58 -9.11 -7.62
CA GLY A 428 -15.74 -10.28 -7.97
C GLY A 428 -14.54 -9.97 -8.87
N ARG A 429 -14.20 -8.70 -9.09
CA ARG A 429 -13.05 -8.25 -9.88
C ARG A 429 -12.00 -7.63 -8.97
N ARG A 430 -10.74 -7.96 -9.22
CA ARG A 430 -9.58 -7.30 -8.60
C ARG A 430 -9.29 -5.98 -9.33
N MET A 431 -9.21 -4.87 -8.60
CA MET A 431 -9.00 -3.52 -9.15
C MET A 431 -7.54 -3.07 -8.98
N GLY A 432 -6.61 -3.68 -9.73
CA GLY A 432 -5.18 -3.40 -9.60
C GLY A 432 -4.60 -4.05 -8.35
N HIS A 433 -4.75 -3.38 -7.19
CA HIS A 433 -4.30 -3.87 -5.89
C HIS A 433 -4.85 -5.27 -5.58
N ALA A 434 -4.01 -6.12 -4.96
CA ALA A 434 -4.39 -7.48 -4.60
C ALA A 434 -5.57 -7.55 -3.61
N GLY A 435 -5.67 -6.58 -2.70
CA GLY A 435 -6.74 -6.48 -1.71
C GLY A 435 -8.00 -5.75 -2.18
N ALA A 436 -7.98 -5.12 -3.36
CA ALA A 436 -9.11 -4.35 -3.89
C ALA A 436 -10.11 -5.25 -4.64
N ILE A 437 -10.84 -6.08 -3.88
CA ILE A 437 -11.88 -6.97 -4.41
C ILE A 437 -13.08 -7.07 -3.45
N VAL A 438 -14.29 -6.96 -4.01
CA VAL A 438 -15.54 -7.23 -3.29
C VAL A 438 -15.87 -8.72 -3.43
N SER A 439 -15.91 -9.44 -2.32
CA SER A 439 -16.11 -10.89 -2.29
C SER A 439 -17.24 -11.27 -1.33
N GLY A 440 -18.14 -12.16 -1.76
CA GLY A 440 -19.22 -12.69 -0.92
C GLY A 440 -20.18 -11.62 -0.37
N GLY A 441 -20.35 -10.49 -1.08
CA GLY A 441 -21.19 -9.37 -0.63
C GLY A 441 -20.59 -8.51 0.49
N LYS A 442 -19.33 -8.74 0.89
CA LYS A 442 -18.63 -7.98 1.92
C LYS A 442 -17.53 -7.10 1.33
N GLY A 443 -17.21 -6.00 2.01
CA GLY A 443 -16.14 -5.08 1.62
C GLY A 443 -16.54 -4.07 0.54
N THR A 444 -17.83 -3.74 0.42
CA THR A 444 -18.28 -2.69 -0.50
C THR A 444 -17.84 -1.31 -0.02
N ALA A 445 -17.65 -0.37 -0.95
CA ALA A 445 -17.32 1.01 -0.58
C ALA A 445 -18.47 1.68 0.18
N GLN A 446 -19.72 1.37 -0.21
CA GLN A 446 -20.94 1.92 0.39
C GLN A 446 -21.04 1.57 1.88
N ASP A 447 -20.78 0.32 2.25
CA ASP A 447 -20.83 -0.12 3.65
C ASP A 447 -19.75 0.60 4.48
N LYS A 448 -18.52 0.69 3.95
CA LYS A 448 -17.41 1.42 4.59
C LYS A 448 -17.73 2.89 4.82
N ILE A 449 -18.27 3.57 3.79
CA ILE A 449 -18.69 4.97 3.87
C ILE A 449 -19.74 5.15 4.96
N LYS A 450 -20.76 4.27 4.99
CA LYS A 450 -21.82 4.32 6.01
C LYS A 450 -21.23 4.16 7.41
N THR A 451 -20.42 3.13 7.63
CA THR A 451 -19.83 2.84 8.94
C THR A 451 -18.91 3.96 9.44
N LEU A 452 -18.12 4.58 8.55
CA LEU A 452 -17.28 5.73 8.89
C LEU A 452 -18.11 6.98 9.23
N ARG A 453 -19.17 7.28 8.46
CA ARG A 453 -20.08 8.40 8.76
C ARG A 453 -20.75 8.22 10.12
N GLU A 454 -21.20 7.00 10.45
CA GLU A 454 -21.75 6.67 11.76
C GLU A 454 -20.72 6.81 12.90
N ALA A 455 -19.42 6.75 12.61
CA ALA A 455 -18.34 7.02 13.56
C ALA A 455 -18.00 8.51 13.72
N GLY A 456 -18.74 9.41 13.07
CA GLY A 456 -18.48 10.85 13.11
C GLY A 456 -17.37 11.30 12.16
N VAL A 457 -16.95 10.47 11.22
CA VAL A 457 -15.96 10.81 10.19
C VAL A 457 -16.62 11.58 9.06
N THR A 458 -15.99 12.68 8.62
CA THR A 458 -16.40 13.41 7.43
C THR A 458 -15.94 12.66 6.18
N VAL A 459 -16.84 11.89 5.56
CA VAL A 459 -16.51 11.12 4.35
C VAL A 459 -16.83 11.92 3.09
N VAL A 460 -15.81 12.27 2.30
CA VAL A 460 -15.94 12.95 1.01
C VAL A 460 -16.21 11.97 -0.12
N GLU A 461 -17.03 12.40 -1.08
CA GLU A 461 -17.39 11.56 -2.25
C GLU A 461 -16.43 11.74 -3.42
N SER A 462 -15.75 12.88 -3.49
CA SER A 462 -14.74 13.18 -4.50
C SER A 462 -13.35 13.17 -3.87
N PRO A 463 -12.36 12.48 -4.47
CA PRO A 463 -10.99 12.52 -3.99
C PRO A 463 -10.39 13.94 -4.10
N ALA A 464 -10.96 14.82 -4.94
CA ALA A 464 -10.52 16.21 -5.10
C ALA A 464 -10.96 17.15 -3.97
N LYS A 465 -11.69 16.66 -2.96
CA LYS A 465 -12.24 17.47 -1.87
C LYS A 465 -11.64 17.21 -0.50
N ILE A 466 -10.65 16.31 -0.40
CA ILE A 466 -10.05 15.89 0.87
C ILE A 466 -9.47 17.09 1.64
N GLY A 467 -8.60 17.89 1.01
CA GLY A 467 -7.95 19.01 1.70
C GLY A 467 -8.92 20.13 2.07
N THR A 468 -9.84 20.48 1.16
CA THR A 468 -10.86 21.51 1.43
C THR A 468 -11.83 21.09 2.53
N ALA A 469 -12.22 19.80 2.57
CA ALA A 469 -13.08 19.28 3.63
C ALA A 469 -12.36 19.30 4.98
N MET A 470 -11.07 18.94 5.02
CA MET A 470 -10.28 19.01 6.24
C MET A 470 -10.19 20.46 6.77
N LEU A 471 -9.89 21.41 5.89
CA LEU A 471 -9.85 22.83 6.26
C LEU A 471 -11.20 23.30 6.82
N GLU A 472 -12.31 22.92 6.19
CA GLU A 472 -13.64 23.31 6.62
C GLU A 472 -13.97 22.75 8.02
N VAL A 473 -13.66 21.48 8.27
CA VAL A 473 -13.85 20.88 9.61
C VAL A 473 -12.96 21.58 10.66
N PHE A 474 -11.74 21.98 10.30
CA PHE A 474 -10.86 22.75 11.19
C PHE A 474 -11.47 24.11 11.56
N LYS A 475 -12.01 24.85 10.58
CA LYS A 475 -12.70 26.13 10.82
C LYS A 475 -13.92 25.98 11.71
N GLN A 476 -14.75 24.97 11.45
CA GLN A 476 -15.96 24.68 12.25
C GLN A 476 -15.63 24.37 13.72
N ARG A 477 -14.43 23.85 13.99
CA ARG A 477 -13.96 23.56 15.36
C ARG A 477 -13.06 24.65 15.94
N GLY A 478 -12.88 25.79 15.26
CA GLY A 478 -12.04 26.90 15.72
C GLY A 478 -10.56 26.55 15.83
N LEU A 479 -10.05 25.64 14.99
CA LEU A 479 -8.65 25.20 14.99
C LEU A 479 -7.73 26.02 14.06
N VAL A 480 -8.33 26.87 13.21
CA VAL A 480 -7.71 27.84 12.28
C VAL A 480 -8.60 29.05 12.07
#